data_AF-A0A6B3AER6-F1
#
_entry.id   AF-A0A6B3AER6-F1
#
_cell.length_a   1.000
_cell.length_b   1.000
_cell.length_c   1.000
_cell.angle_alpha   90.00
_cell.angle_beta   90.00
_cell.angle_gamma   90.00
#
_symmetry.space_group_name_H-M   'P 1'
#
loop_
_entity.id
_entity.type
_entity.pdbx_description
1 polymer ?
#
loop_
_entity_poly.entity_id
_entity_poly.type
_entity_poly.pdbx_seq_one_letter_code
_entity_poly.pdbx_strand_id
1 'polypeptide(L)'
;AAAQEEAARRRREAEELLGAAREEAGRERERAREQSEELLASARTRVEEAQAEAVRLVEEADRRATEMVSAAEQHAQQVRDSVAGLHEQAQEEITGLRSAAEHAAERTRREAEEEADRVRSDAYAERERASEDAGRLRQEAREETEAAKSLAERTVSEAITEADRIRAEVADHAQRVRTEASDAIAEAEQSASRTRAEAREDANRIRSEAATQADTLITEARNEAEKLTADTITETDRLRSETVAEAERVRAESVAKAEKLIADATGDAERLRAEAAETVGSAQQHAERLRAEAEQTRADAEAAAERLVASARQEAERALDEARKEANRKRSEAAEQVDTLITETTAEADKLLTEAQQQAQKTTAEAEAQADTMVGAARSEAERLVSEATVEGNSLVEKARTDADELLAGTRRDATQIRERAEELRDRITGEIEELHERARREAAETMKSTGDRCDALIKAAEEQLAKAEAKAKEIVSEANSEAGKVRIAAVKKAEGLLKEAEQKKAALVKEAEELKAEAIREARRTVEEGKRELEVLVRRREDINAEISRVQDVLEALESFEAPGGGKDNGVKAAAAAGARSGAKASDS
;
A
#
# COMPACT_ATOMS: atom_id res chain seq x y z
N ALA A 1 93.04 -114.39 -90.55
CA ALA A 1 91.77 -113.95 -91.16
C ALA A 1 90.61 -114.22 -90.22
N ALA A 2 89.87 -115.33 -90.35
CA ALA A 2 88.61 -115.62 -89.64
C ALA A 2 88.55 -115.20 -88.15
N ALA A 3 89.56 -115.54 -87.33
CA ALA A 3 89.61 -115.21 -85.91
C ALA A 3 89.55 -113.69 -85.56
N GLN A 4 89.83 -112.79 -86.51
CA GLN A 4 89.66 -111.35 -86.30
C GLN A 4 88.23 -110.85 -86.61
N GLU A 5 87.48 -111.59 -87.43
CA GLU A 5 86.15 -111.20 -87.90
C GLU A 5 85.08 -111.52 -86.85
N GLU A 6 85.18 -112.68 -86.19
CA GLU A 6 84.32 -113.04 -85.06
C GLU A 6 84.56 -112.13 -83.84
N ALA A 7 85.81 -111.76 -83.56
CA ALA A 7 86.16 -110.78 -82.52
C ALA A 7 85.60 -109.37 -82.82
N ALA A 8 85.46 -109.01 -84.11
CA ALA A 8 84.80 -107.77 -84.52
C ALA A 8 83.28 -107.84 -84.37
N ARG A 9 82.66 -109.01 -84.58
CA ARG A 9 81.23 -109.24 -84.36
C ARG A 9 80.84 -109.06 -82.89
N ARG A 10 81.46 -109.81 -81.96
CA ARG A 10 81.09 -109.75 -80.52
C ARG A 10 81.36 -108.38 -79.89
N ARG A 11 82.25 -107.56 -80.48
CA ARG A 11 82.41 -106.14 -80.11
C ARG A 11 81.15 -105.30 -80.38
N ARG A 12 80.47 -105.51 -81.52
CA ARG A 12 79.24 -104.77 -81.85
C ARG A 12 78.10 -105.18 -80.92
N GLU A 13 77.95 -106.47 -80.68
CA GLU A 13 76.93 -107.02 -79.75
C GLU A 13 77.10 -106.41 -78.33
N ALA A 14 78.34 -106.23 -77.85
CA ALA A 14 78.62 -105.52 -76.59
C ALA A 14 78.38 -103.99 -76.65
N GLU A 15 78.60 -103.34 -77.79
CA GLU A 15 78.34 -101.91 -77.98
C GLU A 15 76.83 -101.60 -78.12
N GLU A 16 76.04 -102.50 -78.71
CA GLU A 16 74.58 -102.44 -78.78
C GLU A 16 73.93 -102.62 -77.40
N LEU A 17 74.40 -103.58 -76.59
CA LEU A 17 73.98 -103.74 -75.19
C LEU A 17 74.25 -102.47 -74.36
N LEU A 18 75.41 -101.84 -74.54
CA LEU A 18 75.74 -100.56 -73.90
C LEU A 18 74.89 -99.39 -74.40
N GLY A 19 74.35 -99.46 -75.62
CA GLY A 19 73.36 -98.53 -76.15
C GLY A 19 72.00 -98.70 -75.46
N ALA A 20 71.45 -99.91 -75.49
CA ALA A 20 70.17 -100.24 -74.88
C ALA A 20 70.12 -99.90 -73.38
N ALA A 21 71.17 -100.26 -72.63
CA ALA A 21 71.30 -99.96 -71.20
C ALA A 21 71.33 -98.45 -70.87
N ARG A 22 71.75 -97.60 -71.82
CA ARG A 22 71.74 -96.13 -71.67
C ARG A 22 70.37 -95.55 -71.95
N GLU A 23 69.65 -96.07 -72.96
CA GLU A 23 68.27 -95.65 -73.22
C GLU A 23 67.32 -96.07 -72.10
N GLU A 24 67.40 -97.31 -71.62
CA GLU A 24 66.50 -97.81 -70.57
C GLU A 24 66.68 -97.02 -69.25
N ALA A 25 67.94 -96.80 -68.82
CA ALA A 25 68.24 -95.92 -67.70
C ALA A 25 67.83 -94.45 -67.94
N GLY A 26 67.73 -94.01 -69.20
CA GLY A 26 67.16 -92.71 -69.57
C GLY A 26 65.65 -92.67 -69.32
N ARG A 27 64.91 -93.65 -69.85
CA ARG A 27 63.45 -93.78 -69.71
C ARG A 27 63.02 -93.96 -68.25
N GLU A 28 63.81 -94.66 -67.43
CA GLU A 28 63.55 -94.77 -65.98
C GLU A 28 63.78 -93.44 -65.23
N ARG A 29 64.81 -92.68 -65.61
CA ARG A 29 65.07 -91.33 -65.06
C ARG A 29 63.98 -90.32 -65.44
N GLU A 30 63.41 -90.46 -66.64
CA GLU A 30 62.31 -89.62 -67.13
C GLU A 30 61.02 -89.91 -66.34
N ARG A 31 60.61 -91.19 -66.24
CA ARG A 31 59.48 -91.62 -65.41
C ARG A 31 59.62 -91.24 -63.93
N ALA A 32 60.84 -91.29 -63.39
CA ALA A 32 61.11 -90.86 -62.02
C ALA A 32 60.95 -89.34 -61.80
N ARG A 33 61.14 -88.53 -62.85
CA ARG A 33 60.82 -87.09 -62.83
C ARG A 33 59.33 -86.86 -62.98
N GLU A 34 58.67 -87.47 -63.97
CA GLU A 34 57.22 -87.34 -64.20
C GLU A 34 56.43 -87.64 -62.90
N GLN A 35 56.70 -88.78 -62.25
CA GLN A 35 56.03 -89.16 -61.00
C GLN A 35 56.40 -88.29 -59.79
N SER A 36 57.52 -87.54 -59.86
CA SER A 36 57.89 -86.58 -58.82
C SER A 36 57.17 -85.24 -59.07
N GLU A 37 57.15 -84.77 -60.32
CA GLU A 37 56.46 -83.55 -60.74
C GLU A 37 54.94 -83.65 -60.58
N GLU A 38 54.34 -84.81 -60.82
CA GLU A 38 52.92 -85.08 -60.53
C GLU A 38 52.59 -84.96 -59.03
N LEU A 39 53.41 -85.55 -58.15
CA LEU A 39 53.26 -85.43 -56.70
C LEU A 39 53.51 -83.99 -56.21
N LEU A 40 54.45 -83.27 -56.84
CA LEU A 40 54.72 -81.86 -56.54
C LEU A 40 53.60 -80.93 -57.04
N ALA A 41 52.96 -81.25 -58.16
CA ALA A 41 51.78 -80.52 -58.66
C ALA A 41 50.59 -80.72 -57.73
N SER A 42 50.25 -81.97 -57.37
CA SER A 42 49.20 -82.28 -56.39
C SER A 42 49.43 -81.58 -55.04
N ALA A 43 50.68 -81.54 -54.56
CA ALA A 43 51.07 -80.81 -53.35
C ALA A 43 50.98 -79.29 -53.46
N ARG A 44 51.06 -78.70 -54.67
CA ARG A 44 50.81 -77.27 -54.90
C ARG A 44 49.32 -76.97 -54.93
N THR A 45 48.55 -77.71 -55.72
CA THR A 45 47.09 -77.54 -55.82
C THR A 45 46.42 -77.60 -54.44
N ARG A 46 46.80 -78.58 -53.58
CA ARG A 46 46.26 -78.66 -52.20
C ARG A 46 46.60 -77.45 -51.32
N VAL A 47 47.73 -76.76 -51.56
CA VAL A 47 48.10 -75.52 -50.86
C VAL A 47 47.36 -74.32 -51.45
N GLU A 48 47.20 -74.25 -52.76
CA GLU A 48 46.45 -73.20 -53.47
C GLU A 48 44.96 -73.25 -53.12
N GLU A 49 44.37 -74.45 -53.04
CA GLU A 49 43.00 -74.69 -52.55
C GLU A 49 42.84 -74.27 -51.08
N ALA A 50 43.75 -74.69 -50.19
CA ALA A 50 43.73 -74.31 -48.78
C ALA A 50 43.94 -72.79 -48.57
N GLN A 51 44.74 -72.13 -49.41
CA GLN A 51 44.89 -70.67 -49.41
C GLN A 51 43.61 -69.97 -49.90
N ALA A 52 42.95 -70.50 -50.94
CA ALA A 52 41.68 -69.95 -51.42
C ALA A 52 40.54 -70.14 -50.41
N GLU A 53 40.49 -71.27 -49.70
CA GLU A 53 39.55 -71.48 -48.58
C GLU A 53 39.83 -70.53 -47.42
N ALA A 54 41.11 -70.39 -47.02
CA ALA A 54 41.53 -69.48 -45.96
C ALA A 54 41.20 -68.01 -46.25
N VAL A 55 41.43 -67.54 -47.48
CA VAL A 55 41.05 -66.18 -47.92
C VAL A 55 39.53 -66.00 -47.86
N ARG A 56 38.75 -66.92 -48.44
CA ARG A 56 37.27 -66.84 -48.38
C ARG A 56 36.73 -66.82 -46.96
N LEU A 57 37.32 -67.62 -46.07
CA LEU A 57 36.90 -67.72 -44.68
C LEU A 57 37.17 -66.43 -43.89
N VAL A 58 38.23 -65.69 -44.22
CA VAL A 58 38.48 -64.33 -43.70
C VAL A 58 37.56 -63.31 -44.36
N GLU A 59 37.38 -63.32 -45.68
CA GLU A 59 36.47 -62.40 -46.40
C GLU A 59 35.00 -62.53 -45.96
N GLU A 60 34.52 -63.75 -45.65
CA GLU A 60 33.19 -63.96 -45.09
C GLU A 60 33.07 -63.45 -43.64
N ALA A 61 34.14 -63.56 -42.84
CA ALA A 61 34.16 -63.07 -41.47
C ALA A 61 34.24 -61.55 -41.40
N ASP A 62 35.10 -60.93 -42.21
CA ASP A 62 35.25 -59.48 -42.35
C ASP A 62 33.96 -58.81 -42.84
N ARG A 63 33.28 -59.43 -43.83
CA ARG A 63 31.96 -58.96 -44.28
C ARG A 63 30.92 -59.02 -43.16
N ARG A 64 30.84 -60.13 -42.43
CA ARG A 64 29.90 -60.27 -41.29
C ARG A 64 30.26 -59.32 -40.14
N ALA A 65 31.54 -59.06 -39.90
CA ALA A 65 31.99 -58.08 -38.92
C ALA A 65 31.56 -56.66 -39.33
N THR A 66 31.78 -56.29 -40.60
CA THR A 66 31.34 -55.01 -41.16
C THR A 66 29.81 -54.85 -41.10
N GLU A 67 29.05 -55.90 -41.41
CA GLU A 67 27.58 -55.93 -41.27
C GLU A 67 27.13 -55.74 -39.81
N MET A 68 27.79 -56.38 -38.85
CA MET A 68 27.51 -56.21 -37.41
C MET A 68 27.84 -54.81 -36.89
N VAL A 69 28.99 -54.24 -37.30
CA VAL A 69 29.38 -52.87 -36.93
C VAL A 69 28.41 -51.85 -37.54
N SER A 70 28.07 -51.97 -38.82
CA SER A 70 27.12 -51.05 -39.46
C SER A 70 25.72 -51.14 -38.85
N ALA A 71 25.27 -52.33 -38.44
CA ALA A 71 24.00 -52.51 -37.72
C ALA A 71 24.05 -51.86 -36.32
N ALA A 72 25.19 -51.93 -35.61
CA ALA A 72 25.39 -51.25 -34.34
C ALA A 72 25.40 -49.72 -34.50
N GLU A 73 26.12 -49.19 -35.51
CA GLU A 73 26.15 -47.75 -35.83
C GLU A 73 24.76 -47.20 -36.17
N GLN A 74 23.99 -47.92 -37.00
CA GLN A 74 22.61 -47.55 -37.34
C GLN A 74 21.70 -47.55 -36.12
N HIS A 75 21.82 -48.53 -35.22
CA HIS A 75 21.04 -48.58 -33.98
C HIS A 75 21.44 -47.45 -33.02
N ALA A 76 22.74 -47.17 -32.87
CA ALA A 76 23.23 -46.04 -32.10
C ALA A 76 22.74 -44.70 -32.66
N GLN A 77 22.65 -44.55 -33.99
CA GLN A 77 22.10 -43.36 -34.62
C GLN A 77 20.59 -43.22 -34.35
N GLN A 78 19.80 -44.28 -34.54
CA GLN A 78 18.37 -44.28 -34.22
C GLN A 78 18.09 -43.88 -32.76
N VAL A 79 18.91 -44.32 -31.81
CA VAL A 79 18.79 -43.91 -30.40
C VAL A 79 19.23 -42.46 -30.19
N ARG A 80 20.31 -42.00 -30.82
CA ARG A 80 20.69 -40.57 -30.77
C ARG A 80 19.56 -39.65 -31.28
N ASP A 81 18.95 -40.01 -32.42
CA ASP A 81 17.84 -39.25 -33.01
C ASP A 81 16.58 -39.30 -32.12
N SER A 82 16.28 -40.45 -31.51
CA SER A 82 15.17 -40.59 -30.55
C SER A 82 15.39 -39.75 -29.28
N VAL A 83 16.61 -39.72 -28.75
CA VAL A 83 16.97 -38.92 -27.56
C VAL A 83 16.97 -37.42 -27.88
N ALA A 84 17.38 -37.02 -29.09
CA ALA A 84 17.24 -35.64 -29.55
C ALA A 84 15.77 -35.21 -29.58
N GLY A 85 14.86 -36.06 -30.11
CA GLY A 85 13.42 -35.80 -30.11
C GLY A 85 12.82 -35.70 -28.70
N LEU A 86 13.24 -36.54 -27.75
CA LEU A 86 12.83 -36.44 -26.34
C LEU A 86 13.31 -35.12 -25.68
N HIS A 87 14.50 -34.64 -26.04
CA HIS A 87 14.98 -33.33 -25.58
C HIS A 87 14.25 -32.15 -26.22
N GLU A 88 13.85 -32.24 -27.48
CA GLU A 88 13.04 -31.24 -28.17
C GLU A 88 11.64 -31.14 -27.54
N GLN A 89 10.95 -32.28 -27.37
CA GLN A 89 9.65 -32.35 -26.68
C GLN A 89 9.70 -31.78 -25.26
N ALA A 90 10.71 -32.15 -24.46
CA ALA A 90 10.87 -31.60 -23.12
C ALA A 90 11.14 -30.08 -23.13
N GLN A 91 11.81 -29.54 -24.15
CA GLN A 91 12.01 -28.09 -24.30
C GLN A 91 10.73 -27.36 -24.71
N GLU A 92 9.90 -27.95 -25.57
CA GLU A 92 8.58 -27.41 -25.93
C GLU A 92 7.66 -27.36 -24.70
N GLU A 93 7.54 -28.47 -23.95
CA GLU A 93 6.73 -28.54 -22.73
C GLU A 93 7.18 -27.50 -21.68
N ILE A 94 8.49 -27.41 -21.43
CA ILE A 94 9.07 -26.44 -20.48
C ILE A 94 8.82 -24.99 -20.92
N THR A 95 8.89 -24.71 -22.23
CA THR A 95 8.61 -23.37 -22.76
C THR A 95 7.12 -23.02 -22.62
N GLY A 96 6.23 -23.98 -22.88
CA GLY A 96 4.79 -23.84 -22.65
C GLY A 96 4.45 -23.60 -21.17
N LEU A 97 5.03 -24.39 -20.26
CA LEU A 97 4.85 -24.23 -18.81
C LEU A 97 5.33 -22.86 -18.30
N ARG A 98 6.48 -22.37 -18.79
CA ARG A 98 6.98 -21.03 -18.44
C ARG A 98 6.03 -19.92 -18.89
N SER A 99 5.61 -19.94 -20.16
CA SER A 99 4.68 -18.94 -20.70
C SER A 99 3.32 -18.98 -19.99
N ALA A 100 2.80 -20.17 -19.69
CA ALA A 100 1.55 -20.33 -18.94
C ALA A 100 1.66 -19.80 -17.50
N ALA A 101 2.78 -20.05 -16.81
CA ALA A 101 3.04 -19.53 -15.46
C ALA A 101 3.17 -18.00 -15.45
N GLU A 102 3.92 -17.44 -16.40
CA GLU A 102 4.12 -15.98 -16.53
C GLU A 102 2.80 -15.26 -16.82
N HIS A 103 2.00 -15.74 -17.79
CA HIS A 103 0.66 -15.19 -18.07
C HIS A 103 -0.38 -15.46 -16.97
N ALA A 104 -0.18 -16.44 -16.08
CA ALA A 104 -1.00 -16.61 -14.89
C ALA A 104 -0.65 -15.57 -13.83
N ALA A 105 0.64 -15.47 -13.47
CA ALA A 105 1.15 -14.51 -12.49
C ALA A 105 0.87 -13.06 -12.90
N GLU A 106 1.05 -12.72 -14.18
CA GLU A 106 0.79 -11.38 -14.70
C GLU A 106 -0.69 -10.99 -14.63
N ARG A 107 -1.61 -11.89 -15.01
CA ARG A 107 -3.05 -11.61 -14.90
C ARG A 107 -3.47 -11.40 -13.45
N THR A 108 -3.03 -12.27 -12.55
CA THR A 108 -3.32 -12.18 -11.11
C THR A 108 -2.72 -10.91 -10.48
N ARG A 109 -1.52 -10.48 -10.90
CA ARG A 109 -0.94 -9.17 -10.52
C ARG A 109 -1.80 -8.01 -11.02
N ARG A 110 -2.12 -7.97 -12.31
CA ARG A 110 -2.92 -6.91 -12.95
C ARG A 110 -4.30 -6.79 -12.31
N GLU A 111 -4.97 -7.91 -12.02
CA GLU A 111 -6.29 -7.94 -11.39
C GLU A 111 -6.24 -7.39 -9.95
N ALA A 112 -5.18 -7.66 -9.20
CA ALA A 112 -4.95 -7.08 -7.88
C ALA A 112 -4.59 -5.59 -7.93
N GLU A 113 -3.83 -5.15 -8.94
CA GLU A 113 -3.52 -3.73 -9.18
C GLU A 113 -4.78 -2.95 -9.57
N GLU A 114 -5.62 -3.48 -10.46
CA GLU A 114 -6.91 -2.89 -10.86
C GLU A 114 -7.93 -2.82 -9.72
N GLU A 115 -7.91 -3.77 -8.77
CA GLU A 115 -8.72 -3.71 -7.54
C GLU A 115 -8.15 -2.67 -6.56
N ALA A 116 -6.83 -2.65 -6.35
CA ALA A 116 -6.17 -1.70 -5.46
C ALA A 116 -6.18 -0.25 -6.00
N ASP A 117 -6.35 -0.04 -7.30
CA ASP A 117 -6.60 1.27 -7.91
C ASP A 117 -8.07 1.70 -7.74
N ARG A 118 -9.04 0.79 -7.94
CA ARG A 118 -10.47 1.06 -7.70
C ARG A 118 -10.75 1.43 -6.25
N VAL A 119 -10.33 0.58 -5.30
CA VAL A 119 -10.45 0.86 -3.85
C VAL A 119 -9.80 2.19 -3.47
N ARG A 120 -8.66 2.54 -4.08
CA ARG A 120 -7.98 3.81 -3.82
C ARG A 120 -8.78 5.01 -4.33
N SER A 121 -9.41 4.88 -5.50
CA SER A 121 -10.33 5.90 -6.03
C SER A 121 -11.52 6.09 -5.09
N ASP A 122 -12.17 4.99 -4.68
CA ASP A 122 -13.34 5.02 -3.80
C ASP A 122 -13.01 5.60 -2.42
N ALA A 123 -11.88 5.20 -1.83
CA ALA A 123 -11.39 5.69 -0.55
C ALA A 123 -11.02 7.20 -0.58
N TYR A 124 -10.55 7.73 -1.72
CA TYR A 124 -10.39 9.19 -1.88
C TYR A 124 -11.72 9.89 -2.09
N ALA A 125 -12.63 9.35 -2.89
CA ALA A 125 -13.96 9.92 -3.12
C ALA A 125 -14.82 9.94 -1.84
N GLU A 126 -14.64 9.00 -0.91
CA GLU A 126 -15.31 9.01 0.40
C GLU A 126 -14.75 10.10 1.32
N ARG A 127 -13.41 10.28 1.33
CA ARG A 127 -12.76 11.38 2.07
C ARG A 127 -13.14 12.76 1.53
N GLU A 128 -13.33 12.87 0.22
CA GLU A 128 -13.81 14.09 -0.45
C GLU A 128 -15.26 14.37 -0.05
N ARG A 129 -16.18 13.41 -0.23
CA ARG A 129 -17.59 13.55 0.20
C ARG A 129 -17.73 13.87 1.69
N ALA A 130 -17.02 13.19 2.58
CA ALA A 130 -17.01 13.54 4.02
C ALA A 130 -16.49 14.95 4.31
N SER A 131 -15.57 15.47 3.48
CA SER A 131 -15.06 16.85 3.59
C SER A 131 -16.06 17.88 3.06
N GLU A 132 -16.79 17.56 1.99
CA GLU A 132 -17.91 18.38 1.49
C GLU A 132 -19.07 18.41 2.49
N ASP A 133 -19.46 17.26 3.03
CA ASP A 133 -20.54 17.10 4.02
C ASP A 133 -20.24 17.88 5.30
N ALA A 134 -19.02 17.77 5.82
CA ALA A 134 -18.54 18.62 6.91
C ALA A 134 -18.47 20.12 6.51
N GLY A 135 -18.28 20.43 5.24
CA GLY A 135 -18.39 21.78 4.69
C GLY A 135 -19.82 22.32 4.77
N ARG A 136 -20.80 21.52 4.32
CA ARG A 136 -22.23 21.86 4.35
C ARG A 136 -22.74 22.05 5.78
N LEU A 137 -22.45 21.10 6.69
CA LEU A 137 -22.85 21.20 8.10
C LEU A 137 -22.34 22.48 8.78
N ARG A 138 -21.07 22.87 8.52
CA ARG A 138 -20.51 24.13 9.04
C ARG A 138 -21.05 25.39 8.35
N GLN A 139 -21.67 25.27 7.18
CA GLN A 139 -22.33 26.37 6.48
C GLN A 139 -23.78 26.53 6.96
N GLU A 140 -24.52 25.43 7.06
CA GLU A 140 -25.88 25.36 7.62
C GLU A 140 -25.92 25.94 9.04
N ALA A 141 -25.03 25.49 9.94
CA ALA A 141 -24.92 26.03 11.30
C ALA A 141 -24.53 27.52 11.38
N ARG A 142 -23.87 28.07 10.35
CA ARG A 142 -23.61 29.52 10.23
C ARG A 142 -24.85 30.27 9.76
N GLU A 143 -25.59 29.74 8.81
CA GLU A 143 -26.81 30.36 8.29
C GLU A 143 -27.91 30.38 9.37
N GLU A 144 -28.06 29.30 10.15
CA GLU A 144 -28.91 29.27 11.35
C GLU A 144 -28.42 30.28 12.41
N THR A 145 -27.11 30.36 12.64
CA THR A 145 -26.50 31.32 13.57
C THR A 145 -26.79 32.78 13.19
N GLU A 146 -26.61 33.17 11.93
CA GLU A 146 -26.90 34.53 11.47
C GLU A 146 -28.42 34.81 11.44
N ALA A 147 -29.25 33.81 11.15
CA ALA A 147 -30.71 33.94 11.28
C ALA A 147 -31.14 34.18 12.73
N ALA A 148 -30.56 33.44 13.69
CA ALA A 148 -30.83 33.59 15.12
C ALA A 148 -30.37 34.97 15.65
N LYS A 149 -29.17 35.43 15.27
CA LYS A 149 -28.70 36.80 15.57
C LYS A 149 -29.64 37.84 14.99
N SER A 150 -30.00 37.72 13.71
CA SER A 150 -30.88 38.69 13.02
C SER A 150 -32.30 38.71 13.61
N LEU A 151 -32.78 37.61 14.17
CA LEU A 151 -34.04 37.57 14.93
C LEU A 151 -33.88 38.30 16.28
N ALA A 152 -32.83 38.01 17.05
CA ALA A 152 -32.56 38.66 18.33
C ALA A 152 -32.37 40.19 18.17
N GLU A 153 -31.62 40.64 17.16
CA GLU A 153 -31.42 42.05 16.84
C GLU A 153 -32.73 42.77 16.48
N ARG A 154 -33.64 42.10 15.75
CA ARG A 154 -34.98 42.65 15.47
C ARG A 154 -35.80 42.81 16.74
N THR A 155 -35.93 41.76 17.56
CA THR A 155 -36.73 41.83 18.78
C THR A 155 -36.15 42.80 19.81
N VAL A 156 -34.83 42.97 19.87
CA VAL A 156 -34.20 44.04 20.67
C VAL A 156 -34.52 45.42 20.11
N SER A 157 -34.44 45.63 18.80
CA SER A 157 -34.82 46.90 18.17
C SER A 157 -36.30 47.24 18.45
N GLU A 158 -37.19 46.25 18.32
CA GLU A 158 -38.62 46.37 18.63
C GLU A 158 -38.84 46.75 20.11
N ALA A 159 -38.21 46.04 21.05
CA ALA A 159 -38.29 46.32 22.48
C ALA A 159 -37.75 47.72 22.85
N ILE A 160 -36.67 48.17 22.23
CA ILE A 160 -36.13 49.53 22.41
C ILE A 160 -37.12 50.57 21.87
N THR A 161 -37.69 50.37 20.67
CA THR A 161 -38.67 51.32 20.12
C THR A 161 -39.97 51.39 20.94
N GLU A 162 -40.38 50.28 21.56
CA GLU A 162 -41.53 50.25 22.48
C GLU A 162 -41.20 50.95 23.82
N ALA A 163 -40.00 50.75 24.36
CA ALA A 163 -39.52 51.50 25.52
C ALA A 163 -39.46 53.01 25.22
N ASP A 164 -39.01 53.42 24.02
CA ASP A 164 -39.03 54.83 23.58
C ASP A 164 -40.44 55.38 23.40
N ARG A 165 -41.39 54.59 22.86
CA ARG A 165 -42.81 54.96 22.79
C ARG A 165 -43.38 55.21 24.20
N ILE A 166 -43.10 54.32 25.15
CA ILE A 166 -43.54 54.45 26.54
C ILE A 166 -42.86 55.65 27.23
N ARG A 167 -41.56 55.90 26.99
CA ARG A 167 -40.84 57.10 27.47
C ARG A 167 -41.51 58.38 26.94
N ALA A 168 -41.87 58.42 25.66
CA ALA A 168 -42.57 59.56 25.05
C ALA A 168 -43.99 59.75 25.62
N GLU A 169 -44.78 58.69 25.73
CA GLU A 169 -46.17 58.76 26.24
C GLU A 169 -46.23 59.16 27.71
N VAL A 170 -45.26 58.75 28.54
CA VAL A 170 -45.15 59.23 29.92
C VAL A 170 -44.61 60.66 30.00
N ALA A 171 -43.70 61.08 29.12
CA ALA A 171 -43.28 62.48 29.05
C ALA A 171 -44.45 63.42 28.68
N ASP A 172 -45.26 63.02 27.69
CA ASP A 172 -46.49 63.70 27.29
C ASP A 172 -47.54 63.68 28.40
N HIS A 173 -47.72 62.56 29.10
CA HIS A 173 -48.64 62.49 30.25
C HIS A 173 -48.18 63.36 31.41
N ALA A 174 -46.89 63.35 31.75
CA ALA A 174 -46.31 64.21 32.77
C ALA A 174 -46.32 65.70 32.35
N GLN A 175 -46.37 66.01 31.05
CA GLN A 175 -46.62 67.37 30.57
C GLN A 175 -48.10 67.74 30.72
N ARG A 176 -49.05 66.85 30.37
CA ARG A 176 -50.49 67.04 30.62
C ARG A 176 -50.78 67.26 32.10
N VAL A 177 -50.30 66.38 32.98
CA VAL A 177 -50.47 66.49 34.45
C VAL A 177 -49.86 67.77 35.00
N ARG A 178 -48.72 68.25 34.46
CA ARG A 178 -48.17 69.58 34.86
C ARG A 178 -49.05 70.73 34.42
N THR A 179 -49.65 70.67 33.22
CA THR A 179 -50.61 71.69 32.77
C THR A 179 -51.89 71.64 33.60
N GLU A 180 -52.50 70.46 33.75
CA GLU A 180 -53.72 70.22 34.54
C GLU A 180 -53.53 70.63 36.01
N ALA A 181 -52.38 70.34 36.61
CA ALA A 181 -52.03 70.80 37.96
C ALA A 181 -51.81 72.33 38.02
N SER A 182 -51.14 72.92 37.04
CA SER A 182 -50.95 74.37 36.98
C SER A 182 -52.28 75.12 36.81
N ASP A 183 -53.20 74.58 36.01
CA ASP A 183 -54.54 75.13 35.80
C ASP A 183 -55.40 74.94 37.06
N ALA A 184 -55.33 73.78 37.72
CA ALA A 184 -56.03 73.52 38.99
C ALA A 184 -55.51 74.39 40.14
N ILE A 185 -54.18 74.62 40.22
CA ILE A 185 -53.59 75.57 41.18
C ILE A 185 -54.04 77.00 40.85
N ALA A 186 -54.07 77.41 39.58
CA ALA A 186 -54.56 78.73 39.19
C ALA A 186 -56.07 78.92 39.47
N GLU A 187 -56.90 77.89 39.30
CA GLU A 187 -58.32 77.92 39.69
C GLU A 187 -58.50 77.91 41.21
N ALA A 188 -57.67 77.18 41.95
CA ALA A 188 -57.63 77.20 43.40
C ALA A 188 -57.19 78.58 43.92
N GLU A 189 -56.16 79.21 43.35
CA GLU A 189 -55.72 80.58 43.66
C GLU A 189 -56.79 81.63 43.29
N GLN A 190 -57.47 81.48 42.16
CA GLN A 190 -58.56 82.38 41.78
C GLN A 190 -59.76 82.25 42.74
N SER A 191 -60.14 81.01 43.07
CA SER A 191 -61.23 80.73 44.02
C SER A 191 -60.86 81.21 45.42
N ALA A 192 -59.62 80.97 45.86
CA ALA A 192 -59.04 81.55 47.05
C ALA A 192 -59.11 83.07 47.08
N SER A 193 -58.80 83.74 45.98
CA SER A 193 -58.91 85.20 45.85
C SER A 193 -60.36 85.68 45.98
N ARG A 194 -61.34 84.94 45.42
CA ARG A 194 -62.78 85.21 45.60
C ARG A 194 -63.20 85.03 47.06
N THR A 195 -62.96 83.86 47.67
CA THR A 195 -63.30 83.58 49.07
C THR A 195 -62.64 84.59 50.02
N ARG A 196 -61.38 84.97 49.77
CA ARG A 196 -60.66 86.01 50.53
C ARG A 196 -61.20 87.43 50.30
N ALA A 197 -61.85 87.71 49.17
CA ALA A 197 -62.53 88.97 48.91
C ALA A 197 -63.92 88.99 49.56
N GLU A 198 -64.72 87.94 49.39
CA GLU A 198 -66.03 87.76 50.00
C GLU A 198 -65.94 87.80 51.54
N ALA A 199 -64.99 87.08 52.14
CA ALA A 199 -64.75 87.15 53.58
C ALA A 199 -64.25 88.53 54.07
N ARG A 200 -63.66 89.37 53.20
CA ARG A 200 -63.36 90.78 53.52
C ARG A 200 -64.59 91.67 53.39
N GLU A 201 -65.45 91.44 52.41
CA GLU A 201 -66.71 92.16 52.23
C GLU A 201 -67.67 91.87 53.38
N ASP A 202 -67.84 90.60 53.74
CA ASP A 202 -68.65 90.17 54.88
C ASP A 202 -68.10 90.75 56.20
N ALA A 203 -66.77 90.75 56.38
CA ALA A 203 -66.09 91.42 57.49
C ALA A 203 -66.23 92.96 57.49
N ASN A 204 -66.43 93.60 56.33
CA ASN A 204 -66.73 95.03 56.25
C ASN A 204 -68.20 95.29 56.58
N ARG A 205 -69.10 94.48 56.02
CA ARG A 205 -70.55 94.55 56.21
C ARG A 205 -70.94 94.36 57.67
N ILE A 206 -70.45 93.31 58.34
CA ILE A 206 -70.69 93.06 59.78
C ILE A 206 -70.23 94.25 60.64
N ARG A 207 -69.06 94.84 60.34
CA ARG A 207 -68.56 96.01 61.06
C ARG A 207 -69.36 97.29 60.76
N SER A 208 -69.89 97.43 59.55
CA SER A 208 -70.76 98.55 59.17
C SER A 208 -72.16 98.44 59.78
N GLU A 209 -72.74 97.24 59.80
CA GLU A 209 -74.03 96.94 60.45
C GLU A 209 -73.93 97.22 61.95
N ALA A 210 -72.87 96.72 62.61
CA ALA A 210 -72.61 97.00 64.02
C ALA A 210 -72.35 98.49 64.31
N ALA A 211 -71.70 99.24 63.40
CA ALA A 211 -71.53 100.68 63.53
C ALA A 211 -72.86 101.44 63.41
N THR A 212 -73.71 101.10 62.45
CA THR A 212 -75.03 101.71 62.30
C THR A 212 -75.94 101.39 63.51
N GLN A 213 -75.83 100.19 64.09
CA GLN A 213 -76.52 99.81 65.32
C GLN A 213 -76.00 100.60 66.54
N ALA A 214 -74.67 100.74 66.67
CA ALA A 214 -74.04 101.56 67.69
C ALA A 214 -74.48 103.04 67.62
N ASP A 215 -74.44 103.65 66.43
CA ASP A 215 -74.87 105.03 66.22
C ASP A 215 -76.37 105.22 66.48
N THR A 216 -77.20 104.23 66.11
CA THR A 216 -78.64 104.21 66.43
C THR A 216 -78.85 104.19 67.94
N LEU A 217 -78.25 103.23 68.66
CA LEU A 217 -78.40 103.10 70.12
C LEU A 217 -77.93 104.35 70.87
N ILE A 218 -76.81 104.95 70.45
CA ILE A 218 -76.29 106.20 71.03
C ILE A 218 -77.23 107.39 70.72
N THR A 219 -77.91 107.38 69.58
CA THR A 219 -78.87 108.43 69.19
C THR A 219 -80.22 108.28 69.89
N GLU A 220 -80.75 107.07 70.00
CA GLU A 220 -81.96 106.77 70.78
C GLU A 220 -81.73 107.11 72.27
N ALA A 221 -80.58 106.72 72.83
CA ALA A 221 -80.20 107.05 74.19
C ALA A 221 -80.05 108.56 74.42
N ARG A 222 -79.52 109.32 73.44
CA ARG A 222 -79.51 110.80 73.49
C ARG A 222 -80.92 111.39 73.44
N ASN A 223 -81.76 110.94 72.51
CA ASN A 223 -83.11 111.47 72.35
C ASN A 223 -83.98 111.23 73.60
N GLU A 224 -83.90 110.04 74.20
CA GLU A 224 -84.64 109.74 75.44
C GLU A 224 -84.04 110.44 76.67
N ALA A 225 -82.73 110.68 76.70
CA ALA A 225 -82.08 111.53 77.70
C ALA A 225 -82.51 113.01 77.59
N GLU A 226 -82.48 113.59 76.38
CA GLU A 226 -82.94 114.96 76.12
C GLU A 226 -84.43 115.12 76.46
N LYS A 227 -85.26 114.13 76.14
CA LYS A 227 -86.68 114.06 76.52
C LYS A 227 -86.87 113.98 78.03
N LEU A 228 -86.14 113.10 78.73
CA LEU A 228 -86.19 112.99 80.20
C LEU A 228 -85.84 114.33 80.87
N THR A 229 -84.82 115.02 80.37
CA THR A 229 -84.47 116.38 80.85
C THR A 229 -85.56 117.41 80.53
N ALA A 230 -86.12 117.41 79.32
CA ALA A 230 -87.17 118.34 78.91
C ALA A 230 -88.50 118.14 79.66
N ASP A 231 -88.93 116.90 79.87
CA ASP A 231 -90.11 116.54 80.66
C ASP A 231 -89.91 116.98 82.13
N THR A 232 -88.72 116.75 82.69
CA THR A 232 -88.37 117.18 84.06
C THR A 232 -88.35 118.71 84.21
N ILE A 233 -87.81 119.44 83.23
CA ILE A 233 -87.84 120.91 83.22
C ILE A 233 -89.28 121.42 83.11
N THR A 234 -90.11 120.81 82.26
CA THR A 234 -91.51 121.21 82.07
C THR A 234 -92.33 121.02 83.34
N GLU A 235 -92.18 119.89 84.03
CA GLU A 235 -92.85 119.62 85.31
C GLU A 235 -92.31 120.53 86.43
N THR A 236 -91.01 120.82 86.43
CA THR A 236 -90.38 121.79 87.33
C THR A 236 -90.97 123.19 87.18
N ASP A 237 -91.10 123.69 85.95
CA ASP A 237 -91.69 125.01 85.70
C ASP A 237 -93.21 125.03 85.93
N ARG A 238 -93.92 123.90 85.78
CA ARG A 238 -95.33 123.75 86.19
C ARG A 238 -95.47 123.90 87.71
N LEU A 239 -94.73 123.13 88.50
CA LEU A 239 -94.68 123.22 89.97
C LEU A 239 -94.31 124.63 90.46
N ARG A 240 -93.36 125.27 89.79
CA ARG A 240 -92.95 126.65 90.05
C ARG A 240 -94.06 127.66 89.75
N SER A 241 -94.78 127.50 88.65
CA SER A 241 -95.89 128.39 88.27
C SER A 241 -97.08 128.26 89.23
N GLU A 242 -97.46 127.03 89.57
CA GLU A 242 -98.57 126.75 90.48
C GLU A 242 -98.31 127.29 91.89
N THR A 243 -97.07 127.20 92.39
CA THR A 243 -96.71 127.72 93.71
C THR A 243 -96.45 129.24 93.74
N VAL A 244 -96.08 129.86 92.63
CA VAL A 244 -96.13 131.33 92.49
C VAL A 244 -97.58 131.82 92.52
N ALA A 245 -98.48 131.17 91.78
CA ALA A 245 -99.90 131.54 91.76
C ALA A 245 -100.57 131.41 93.14
N GLU A 246 -100.26 130.35 93.89
CA GLU A 246 -100.75 130.17 95.27
C GLU A 246 -100.17 131.23 96.24
N ALA A 247 -98.88 131.57 96.11
CA ALA A 247 -98.27 132.64 96.90
C ALA A 247 -98.91 134.02 96.60
N GLU A 248 -99.26 134.29 95.35
CA GLU A 248 -100.00 135.50 94.97
C GLU A 248 -101.46 135.48 95.46
N ARG A 249 -102.13 134.32 95.45
CA ARG A 249 -103.49 134.16 96.01
C ARG A 249 -103.54 134.49 97.50
N VAL A 250 -102.61 133.95 98.30
CA VAL A 250 -102.49 134.26 99.74
C VAL A 250 -102.21 135.75 99.97
N ARG A 251 -101.37 136.36 99.11
CA ARG A 251 -101.06 137.79 99.15
C ARG A 251 -102.29 138.66 98.84
N ALA A 252 -103.10 138.26 97.85
CA ALA A 252 -104.35 138.94 97.50
C ALA A 252 -105.42 138.84 98.61
N GLU A 253 -105.58 137.67 99.23
CA GLU A 253 -106.50 137.48 100.37
C GLU A 253 -106.10 138.31 101.60
N SER A 254 -104.79 138.50 101.79
CA SER A 254 -104.24 139.37 102.84
C SER A 254 -104.54 140.86 102.56
N VAL A 255 -104.41 141.30 101.31
CA VAL A 255 -104.75 142.68 100.90
C VAL A 255 -106.26 142.94 100.98
N ALA A 256 -107.10 142.02 100.52
CA ALA A 256 -108.56 142.16 100.58
C ALA A 256 -109.10 142.24 102.04
N LYS A 257 -108.42 141.60 103.00
CA LYS A 257 -108.72 141.79 104.43
C LYS A 257 -108.30 143.17 104.95
N ALA A 258 -107.21 143.74 104.45
CA ALA A 258 -106.74 145.06 104.87
C ALA A 258 -107.71 146.19 104.46
N GLU A 259 -108.23 146.17 103.23
CA GLU A 259 -109.12 147.24 102.74
C GLU A 259 -110.42 147.34 103.54
N LYS A 260 -110.99 146.21 103.99
CA LYS A 260 -112.23 146.18 104.78
C LYS A 260 -112.09 146.78 106.18
N LEU A 261 -110.87 146.95 106.70
CA LEU A 261 -110.59 147.51 108.03
C LEU A 261 -110.29 149.01 108.03
N ILE A 262 -110.19 149.65 106.86
CA ILE A 262 -109.83 151.08 106.74
C ILE A 262 -110.96 152.03 107.21
N ALA A 263 -112.20 151.55 107.32
CA ALA A 263 -113.35 152.38 107.69
C ALA A 263 -113.33 152.90 109.14
N ASP A 264 -113.12 152.01 110.13
CA ASP A 264 -113.30 152.32 111.55
C ASP A 264 -111.98 152.65 112.28
N ALA A 265 -110.86 152.66 111.55
CA ALA A 265 -109.55 153.03 112.06
C ALA A 265 -109.29 154.55 111.92
N THR A 266 -109.71 155.31 112.93
CA THR A 266 -108.88 156.45 113.41
C THR A 266 -108.65 156.33 114.91
N GLY A 267 -108.34 155.10 115.35
CA GLY A 267 -107.97 154.72 116.72
C GLY A 267 -106.93 153.60 116.73
N ASP A 268 -107.29 152.41 116.22
CA ASP A 268 -106.47 151.18 116.30
C ASP A 268 -105.32 151.10 115.27
N ALA A 269 -104.56 152.18 115.09
CA ALA A 269 -103.58 152.32 114.00
C ALA A 269 -102.26 151.53 114.17
N GLU A 270 -101.91 151.08 115.38
CA GLU A 270 -100.56 150.54 115.66
C GLU A 270 -100.47 149.01 115.77
N ARG A 271 -101.55 148.30 116.12
CA ARG A 271 -101.48 146.84 116.39
C ARG A 271 -101.45 145.98 115.11
N LEU A 272 -102.03 146.44 114.00
CA LEU A 272 -102.18 145.64 112.77
C LEU A 272 -100.91 145.52 111.90
N ARG A 273 -99.82 146.24 112.23
CA ARG A 273 -98.56 146.16 111.44
C ARG A 273 -97.69 144.93 111.72
N ALA A 274 -97.92 144.21 112.83
CA ALA A 274 -97.10 143.05 113.19
C ALA A 274 -97.53 141.76 112.46
N GLU A 275 -98.81 141.41 112.52
CA GLU A 275 -99.35 140.13 112.02
C GLU A 275 -99.26 139.98 110.48
N ALA A 276 -99.23 141.11 109.76
CA ALA A 276 -99.03 141.15 108.31
C ALA A 276 -97.59 140.87 107.86
N ALA A 277 -96.60 140.90 108.76
CA ALA A 277 -95.21 140.60 108.43
C ALA A 277 -94.90 139.09 108.53
N GLU A 278 -95.42 138.42 109.56
CA GLU A 278 -95.16 137.00 109.83
C GLU A 278 -95.76 136.07 108.75
N THR A 279 -96.94 136.42 108.24
CA THR A 279 -97.63 135.69 107.16
C THR A 279 -96.93 135.77 105.79
N VAL A 280 -96.08 136.77 105.56
CA VAL A 280 -95.28 136.87 104.32
C VAL A 280 -94.01 136.02 104.40
N GLY A 281 -93.37 135.93 105.57
CA GLY A 281 -92.12 135.19 105.76
C GLY A 281 -92.27 133.68 105.57
N SER A 282 -93.38 133.09 106.04
CA SER A 282 -93.65 131.65 105.89
C SER A 282 -93.86 131.24 104.43
N ALA A 283 -94.56 132.06 103.64
CA ALA A 283 -94.75 131.84 102.20
C ALA A 283 -93.41 131.87 101.43
N GLN A 284 -92.50 132.77 101.78
CA GLN A 284 -91.18 132.87 101.17
C GLN A 284 -90.33 131.63 101.42
N GLN A 285 -90.24 131.15 102.67
CA GLN A 285 -89.47 129.94 103.00
C GLN A 285 -90.01 128.68 102.31
N HIS A 286 -91.32 128.59 102.08
CA HIS A 286 -91.90 127.44 101.38
C HIS A 286 -91.54 127.42 99.89
N ALA A 287 -91.51 128.60 99.25
CA ALA A 287 -91.08 128.75 97.85
C ALA A 287 -89.56 128.55 97.67
N GLU A 288 -88.73 128.88 98.66
CA GLU A 288 -87.29 128.60 98.63
C GLU A 288 -87.00 127.10 98.75
N ARG A 289 -87.70 126.38 99.63
CA ARG A 289 -87.55 124.93 99.74
C ARG A 289 -87.91 124.21 98.44
N LEU A 290 -89.04 124.59 97.82
CA LEU A 290 -89.48 123.96 96.57
C LEU A 290 -88.51 124.23 95.40
N ARG A 291 -87.80 125.36 95.40
CA ARG A 291 -86.72 125.62 94.41
C ARG A 291 -85.53 124.68 94.62
N ALA A 292 -85.13 124.42 95.86
CA ALA A 292 -84.05 123.47 96.14
C ALA A 292 -84.45 122.02 95.75
N GLU A 293 -85.69 121.63 96.04
CA GLU A 293 -86.26 120.32 95.64
C GLU A 293 -86.34 120.18 94.11
N ALA A 294 -86.70 121.26 93.40
CA ALA A 294 -86.70 121.32 91.94
C ALA A 294 -85.28 121.28 91.33
N GLU A 295 -84.32 122.02 91.88
CA GLU A 295 -82.93 122.00 91.39
C GLU A 295 -82.26 120.64 91.64
N GLN A 296 -82.56 119.98 92.76
CA GLN A 296 -82.14 118.61 93.02
C GLN A 296 -82.77 117.62 92.01
N THR A 297 -84.07 117.74 91.75
CA THR A 297 -84.78 116.89 90.79
C THR A 297 -84.22 117.04 89.38
N ARG A 298 -83.86 118.27 88.97
CA ARG A 298 -83.19 118.53 87.69
C ARG A 298 -81.79 117.90 87.65
N ALA A 299 -81.00 118.04 88.71
CA ALA A 299 -79.66 117.46 88.79
C ALA A 299 -79.68 115.92 88.79
N ASP A 300 -80.66 115.29 89.44
CA ASP A 300 -80.83 113.83 89.41
C ASP A 300 -81.29 113.34 88.03
N ALA A 301 -82.11 114.11 87.30
CA ALA A 301 -82.50 113.80 85.92
C ALA A 301 -81.32 114.00 84.93
N GLU A 302 -80.54 115.07 85.08
CA GLU A 302 -79.28 115.29 84.34
C GLU A 302 -78.30 114.10 84.57
N ALA A 303 -78.11 113.68 85.82
CA ALA A 303 -77.27 112.54 86.16
C ALA A 303 -77.83 111.18 85.68
N ALA A 304 -79.16 111.02 85.58
CA ALA A 304 -79.79 109.84 85.00
C ALA A 304 -79.58 109.79 83.48
N ALA A 305 -79.76 110.92 82.79
CA ALA A 305 -79.49 111.10 81.37
C ALA A 305 -78.02 110.79 81.01
N GLU A 306 -77.05 111.31 81.78
CA GLU A 306 -75.63 111.00 81.58
C GLU A 306 -75.32 109.50 81.73
N ARG A 307 -75.87 108.84 82.77
CA ARG A 307 -75.70 107.39 82.99
C ARG A 307 -76.28 106.56 81.84
N LEU A 308 -77.45 106.94 81.33
CA LEU A 308 -78.12 106.25 80.24
C LEU A 308 -77.31 106.35 78.93
N VAL A 309 -76.82 107.55 78.58
CA VAL A 309 -75.92 107.75 77.43
C VAL A 309 -74.57 107.04 77.63
N ALA A 310 -74.05 106.94 78.84
CA ALA A 310 -72.82 106.21 79.14
C ALA A 310 -72.98 104.68 79.00
N SER A 311 -74.10 104.10 79.45
CA SER A 311 -74.37 102.66 79.25
C SER A 311 -74.51 102.33 77.77
N ALA A 312 -75.31 103.11 77.03
CA ALA A 312 -75.49 102.93 75.59
C ALA A 312 -74.16 102.99 74.80
N ARG A 313 -73.24 103.89 75.17
CA ARG A 313 -71.88 103.92 74.59
C ARG A 313 -71.07 102.67 74.91
N GLN A 314 -71.08 102.21 76.16
CA GLN A 314 -70.33 101.00 76.55
C GLN A 314 -70.90 99.73 75.89
N GLU A 315 -72.21 99.67 75.68
CA GLU A 315 -72.87 98.56 74.96
C GLU A 315 -72.57 98.62 73.46
N ALA A 316 -72.59 99.80 72.86
CA ALA A 316 -72.15 100.04 71.48
C ALA A 316 -70.66 99.68 71.24
N GLU A 317 -69.76 100.05 72.16
CA GLU A 317 -68.34 99.70 72.10
C GLU A 317 -68.14 98.17 72.18
N ARG A 318 -68.84 97.49 73.09
CA ARG A 318 -68.83 96.02 73.18
C ARG A 318 -69.33 95.35 71.90
N ALA A 319 -70.43 95.84 71.32
CA ALA A 319 -70.97 95.32 70.07
C ALA A 319 -69.99 95.48 68.90
N LEU A 320 -69.33 96.65 68.81
CA LEU A 320 -68.30 96.91 67.81
C LEU A 320 -67.06 96.02 67.97
N ASP A 321 -66.58 95.78 69.19
CA ASP A 321 -65.43 94.90 69.42
C ASP A 321 -65.75 93.42 69.21
N GLU A 322 -66.95 92.95 69.53
CA GLU A 322 -67.35 91.58 69.19
C GLU A 322 -67.53 91.40 67.67
N ALA A 323 -68.13 92.38 66.99
CA ALA A 323 -68.21 92.41 65.53
C ALA A 323 -66.83 92.44 64.86
N ARG A 324 -65.83 93.10 65.47
CA ARG A 324 -64.43 93.07 65.02
C ARG A 324 -63.78 91.69 65.22
N LYS A 325 -64.04 90.99 66.33
CA LYS A 325 -63.53 89.63 66.56
C LYS A 325 -64.11 88.66 65.53
N GLU A 326 -65.42 88.64 65.35
CA GLU A 326 -66.10 87.76 64.38
C GLU A 326 -65.66 88.03 62.94
N ALA A 327 -65.53 89.30 62.56
CA ALA A 327 -65.01 89.72 61.26
C ALA A 327 -63.55 89.28 61.02
N ASN A 328 -62.71 89.25 62.06
CA ASN A 328 -61.34 88.75 61.98
C ASN A 328 -61.29 87.21 61.99
N ARG A 329 -62.11 86.55 62.80
CA ARG A 329 -62.20 85.09 62.89
C ARG A 329 -62.58 84.47 61.55
N LYS A 330 -63.69 84.92 60.95
CA LYS A 330 -64.12 84.51 59.59
C LYS A 330 -63.01 84.68 58.54
N ARG A 331 -62.22 85.75 58.64
CA ARG A 331 -61.11 86.03 57.73
C ARG A 331 -59.86 85.15 57.94
N SER A 332 -59.64 84.62 59.15
CA SER A 332 -58.57 83.65 59.43
C SER A 332 -58.99 82.26 58.94
N GLU A 333 -60.20 81.83 59.31
CA GLU A 333 -60.79 80.55 58.90
C GLU A 333 -60.83 80.41 57.37
N ALA A 334 -61.25 81.47 56.65
CA ALA A 334 -61.25 81.51 55.20
C ALA A 334 -59.85 81.62 54.55
N ALA A 335 -58.81 81.99 55.31
CA ALA A 335 -57.42 81.97 54.83
C ALA A 335 -56.78 80.60 55.02
N GLU A 336 -56.98 79.98 56.19
CA GLU A 336 -56.44 78.66 56.56
C GLU A 336 -57.02 77.55 55.67
N GLN A 337 -58.33 77.56 55.39
CA GLN A 337 -58.98 76.61 54.47
C GLN A 337 -58.41 76.73 53.05
N VAL A 338 -58.12 77.95 52.61
CA VAL A 338 -57.53 78.24 51.30
C VAL A 338 -56.09 77.74 51.19
N ASP A 339 -55.25 78.04 52.19
CA ASP A 339 -53.84 77.63 52.14
C ASP A 339 -53.69 76.11 52.28
N THR A 340 -54.62 75.46 52.99
CA THR A 340 -54.74 73.99 53.02
C THR A 340 -55.02 73.44 51.61
N LEU A 341 -56.08 73.92 50.93
CA LEU A 341 -56.49 73.43 49.62
C LEU A 341 -55.37 73.56 48.55
N ILE A 342 -54.64 74.68 48.57
CA ILE A 342 -53.50 74.91 47.66
C ILE A 342 -52.35 73.96 47.99
N THR A 343 -52.08 73.71 49.27
CA THR A 343 -51.02 72.77 49.69
C THR A 343 -51.35 71.33 49.31
N GLU A 344 -52.60 70.90 49.50
CA GLU A 344 -53.05 69.55 49.15
C GLU A 344 -53.00 69.29 47.64
N THR A 345 -53.53 70.22 46.82
CA THR A 345 -53.51 70.10 45.35
C THR A 345 -52.09 70.11 44.78
N THR A 346 -51.18 70.93 45.33
CA THR A 346 -49.77 70.93 44.93
C THR A 346 -49.08 69.61 45.26
N ALA A 347 -49.30 69.07 46.47
CA ALA A 347 -48.69 67.81 46.90
C ALA A 347 -49.20 66.58 46.11
N GLU A 348 -50.48 66.57 45.71
CA GLU A 348 -51.03 65.48 44.89
C GLU A 348 -50.47 65.51 43.45
N ALA A 349 -50.24 66.71 42.88
CA ALA A 349 -49.60 66.87 41.58
C ALA A 349 -48.14 66.36 41.58
N ASP A 350 -47.32 66.78 42.56
CA ASP A 350 -45.93 66.34 42.68
C ASP A 350 -45.82 64.81 42.86
N LYS A 351 -46.76 64.22 43.61
CA LYS A 351 -46.87 62.77 43.79
C LYS A 351 -47.13 62.06 42.45
N LEU A 352 -48.17 62.46 41.71
CA LEU A 352 -48.53 61.84 40.43
C LEU A 352 -47.38 61.91 39.40
N LEU A 353 -46.67 63.04 39.36
CA LEU A 353 -45.50 63.20 38.50
C LEU A 353 -44.35 62.27 38.89
N THR A 354 -44.12 62.09 40.20
CA THR A 354 -43.10 61.18 40.73
C THR A 354 -43.42 59.72 40.43
N GLU A 355 -44.67 59.29 40.64
CA GLU A 355 -45.12 57.92 40.36
C GLU A 355 -45.02 57.59 38.87
N ALA A 356 -45.43 58.51 37.99
CA ALA A 356 -45.29 58.36 36.53
C ALA A 356 -43.83 58.22 36.08
N GLN A 357 -42.93 59.08 36.58
CA GLN A 357 -41.50 59.02 36.24
C GLN A 357 -40.84 57.71 36.69
N GLN A 358 -41.15 57.23 37.91
CA GLN A 358 -40.62 55.97 38.43
C GLN A 358 -41.08 54.78 37.57
N GLN A 359 -42.35 54.75 37.15
CA GLN A 359 -42.87 53.66 36.32
C GLN A 359 -42.23 53.65 34.92
N ALA A 360 -41.99 54.81 34.29
CA ALA A 360 -41.27 54.88 33.01
C ALA A 360 -39.82 54.40 33.12
N GLN A 361 -39.09 54.82 34.17
CA GLN A 361 -37.73 54.35 34.43
C GLN A 361 -37.67 52.84 34.66
N LYS A 362 -38.63 52.29 35.42
CA LYS A 362 -38.74 50.86 35.66
C LYS A 362 -38.97 50.08 34.36
N THR A 363 -39.99 50.43 33.58
CA THR A 363 -40.31 49.73 32.32
C THR A 363 -39.18 49.86 31.29
N THR A 364 -38.47 51.00 31.27
CA THR A 364 -37.23 51.16 30.49
C THR A 364 -36.16 50.13 30.90
N ALA A 365 -35.82 50.06 32.19
CA ALA A 365 -34.79 49.15 32.67
C ALA A 365 -35.18 47.67 32.52
N GLU A 366 -36.46 47.34 32.63
CA GLU A 366 -37.00 46.00 32.35
C GLU A 366 -36.84 45.61 30.87
N ALA A 367 -37.06 46.54 29.93
CA ALA A 367 -36.85 46.31 28.50
C ALA A 367 -35.35 46.18 28.13
N GLU A 368 -34.51 47.07 28.66
CA GLU A 368 -33.06 47.05 28.45
C GLU A 368 -32.43 45.74 28.99
N ALA A 369 -32.82 45.30 30.19
CA ALA A 369 -32.35 44.03 30.77
C ALA A 369 -32.85 42.78 30.01
N GLN A 370 -34.07 42.81 29.46
CA GLN A 370 -34.58 41.73 28.60
C GLN A 370 -33.79 41.67 27.28
N ALA A 371 -33.49 42.82 26.67
CA ALA A 371 -32.71 42.90 25.45
C ALA A 371 -31.29 42.35 25.60
N ASP A 372 -30.57 42.75 26.65
CA ASP A 372 -29.24 42.21 26.98
C ASP A 372 -29.28 40.69 27.21
N THR A 373 -30.31 40.21 27.92
CA THR A 373 -30.51 38.77 28.17
C THR A 373 -30.75 37.99 26.88
N MET A 374 -31.58 38.51 25.97
CA MET A 374 -31.85 37.89 24.67
C MET A 374 -30.62 37.84 23.77
N VAL A 375 -29.85 38.93 23.69
CA VAL A 375 -28.61 38.99 22.89
C VAL A 375 -27.52 38.09 23.49
N GLY A 376 -27.41 38.03 24.82
CA GLY A 376 -26.51 37.11 25.52
C GLY A 376 -26.83 35.64 25.27
N ALA A 377 -28.12 35.27 25.31
CA ALA A 377 -28.60 33.93 25.00
C ALA A 377 -28.35 33.57 23.52
N ALA A 378 -28.73 34.44 22.58
CA ALA A 378 -28.55 34.21 21.15
C ALA A 378 -27.08 34.09 20.74
N ARG A 379 -26.16 34.85 21.37
CA ARG A 379 -24.71 34.71 21.16
C ARG A 379 -24.17 33.40 21.73
N SER A 380 -24.57 33.03 22.94
CA SER A 380 -24.17 31.75 23.56
C SER A 380 -24.62 30.55 22.71
N GLU A 381 -25.83 30.59 22.18
CA GLU A 381 -26.39 29.53 21.33
C GLU A 381 -25.73 29.48 19.95
N ALA A 382 -25.45 30.63 19.34
CA ALA A 382 -24.65 30.72 18.12
C ALA A 382 -23.24 30.11 18.28
N GLU A 383 -22.55 30.42 19.38
CA GLU A 383 -21.24 29.84 19.68
C GLU A 383 -21.34 28.33 19.92
N ARG A 384 -22.42 27.85 20.57
CA ARG A 384 -22.69 26.42 20.77
C ARG A 384 -22.90 25.69 19.43
N LEU A 385 -23.79 26.18 18.57
CA LEU A 385 -24.10 25.57 17.27
C LEU A 385 -22.88 25.51 16.34
N VAL A 386 -22.12 26.62 16.23
CA VAL A 386 -20.89 26.65 15.41
C VAL A 386 -19.81 25.72 15.98
N SER A 387 -19.70 25.59 17.30
CA SER A 387 -18.79 24.66 17.96
C SER A 387 -19.18 23.20 17.69
N GLU A 388 -20.44 22.83 17.90
CA GLU A 388 -20.95 21.47 17.69
C GLU A 388 -20.83 21.04 16.22
N ALA A 389 -21.28 21.85 15.27
CA ALA A 389 -21.12 21.59 13.83
C ALA A 389 -19.64 21.50 13.40
N THR A 390 -18.74 22.22 14.07
CA THR A 390 -17.30 22.12 13.83
C THR A 390 -16.73 20.80 14.37
N VAL A 391 -17.13 20.37 15.57
CA VAL A 391 -16.71 19.11 16.19
C VAL A 391 -17.27 17.92 15.42
N GLU A 392 -18.55 17.93 15.04
CA GLU A 392 -19.19 16.88 14.25
C GLU A 392 -18.60 16.79 12.84
N GLY A 393 -18.44 17.93 12.14
CA GLY A 393 -17.80 17.97 10.83
C GLY A 393 -16.34 17.50 10.86
N ASN A 394 -15.59 17.79 11.95
CA ASN A 394 -14.25 17.24 12.13
C ASN A 394 -14.30 15.72 12.40
N SER A 395 -15.24 15.25 13.23
CA SER A 395 -15.44 13.84 13.56
C SER A 395 -15.81 12.99 12.34
N LEU A 396 -16.67 13.51 11.45
CA LEU A 396 -17.03 12.89 10.17
C LEU A 396 -15.80 12.73 9.27
N VAL A 397 -15.00 13.79 9.12
CA VAL A 397 -13.78 13.77 8.31
C VAL A 397 -12.72 12.82 8.89
N GLU A 398 -12.50 12.80 10.20
CA GLU A 398 -11.52 11.89 10.81
C GLU A 398 -11.97 10.42 10.78
N LYS A 399 -13.29 10.13 10.86
CA LYS A 399 -13.82 8.78 10.59
C LYS A 399 -13.55 8.37 9.14
N ALA A 400 -14.01 9.14 8.17
CA ALA A 400 -13.79 8.82 6.75
C ALA A 400 -12.30 8.74 6.38
N ARG A 401 -11.42 9.49 7.07
CA ARG A 401 -9.96 9.34 6.97
C ARG A 401 -9.48 8.00 7.51
N THR A 402 -9.94 7.61 8.70
CA THR A 402 -9.58 6.34 9.35
C THR A 402 -10.06 5.15 8.53
N ASP A 403 -11.32 5.15 8.12
CA ASP A 403 -11.95 4.09 7.34
C ASP A 403 -11.25 3.92 5.98
N ALA A 404 -10.93 5.03 5.31
CA ALA A 404 -10.16 5.03 4.06
C ALA A 404 -8.73 4.52 4.24
N ASP A 405 -8.02 4.93 5.30
CA ASP A 405 -6.66 4.46 5.57
C ASP A 405 -6.63 2.98 6.01
N GLU A 406 -7.67 2.47 6.67
CA GLU A 406 -7.84 1.05 6.94
C GLU A 406 -8.10 0.24 5.67
N LEU A 407 -9.00 0.70 4.78
CA LEU A 407 -9.25 0.07 3.48
C LEU A 407 -7.98 0.02 2.61
N LEU A 408 -7.25 1.13 2.55
CA LEU A 408 -5.96 1.22 1.86
C LEU A 408 -4.90 0.32 2.49
N ALA A 409 -4.88 0.16 3.82
CA ALA A 409 -3.98 -0.75 4.51
C ALA A 409 -4.38 -2.23 4.28
N GLY A 410 -5.67 -2.55 4.20
CA GLY A 410 -6.21 -3.84 3.80
C GLY A 410 -5.73 -4.23 2.41
N THR A 411 -6.10 -3.47 1.38
CA THR A 411 -5.71 -3.78 0.00
C THR A 411 -4.20 -3.80 -0.23
N ARG A 412 -3.40 -3.03 0.53
CA ARG A 412 -1.93 -3.12 0.48
C ARG A 412 -1.41 -4.45 1.03
N ARG A 413 -2.03 -5.02 2.07
CA ARG A 413 -1.71 -6.37 2.56
C ARG A 413 -2.14 -7.42 1.55
N ASP A 414 -3.36 -7.31 1.01
CA ASP A 414 -3.91 -8.29 0.07
C ASP A 414 -3.13 -8.31 -1.25
N ALA A 415 -2.82 -7.16 -1.83
CA ALA A 415 -1.95 -7.04 -3.00
C ALA A 415 -0.50 -7.48 -2.71
N THR A 416 -0.08 -7.61 -1.45
CA THR A 416 1.21 -8.23 -1.08
C THR A 416 1.07 -9.75 -1.01
N GLN A 417 0.06 -10.29 -0.32
CA GLN A 417 -0.24 -11.73 -0.30
C GLN A 417 -0.48 -12.31 -1.71
N ILE A 418 -1.12 -11.55 -2.61
CA ILE A 418 -1.36 -11.99 -3.98
C ILE A 418 -0.05 -12.06 -4.77
N ARG A 419 0.87 -11.12 -4.56
CA ARG A 419 2.23 -11.18 -5.15
C ARG A 419 3.02 -12.35 -4.57
N GLU A 420 3.06 -12.51 -3.25
CA GLU A 420 3.71 -13.63 -2.57
C GLU A 420 3.21 -14.99 -3.11
N ARG A 421 1.89 -15.18 -3.24
CA ARG A 421 1.30 -16.40 -3.84
C ARG A 421 1.64 -16.58 -5.32
N ALA A 422 1.73 -15.50 -6.09
CA ALA A 422 2.14 -15.56 -7.50
C ALA A 422 3.63 -15.96 -7.63
N GLU A 423 4.48 -15.51 -6.71
CA GLU A 423 5.88 -15.94 -6.62
C GLU A 423 6.00 -17.40 -6.16
N GLU A 424 5.26 -17.83 -5.13
CA GLU A 424 5.20 -19.25 -4.72
C GLU A 424 4.78 -20.19 -5.85
N LEU A 425 3.82 -19.76 -6.70
CA LEU A 425 3.36 -20.53 -7.86
C LEU A 425 4.41 -20.56 -8.97
N ARG A 426 5.04 -19.43 -9.29
CA ARG A 426 6.16 -19.34 -10.26
C ARG A 426 7.33 -20.24 -9.84
N ASP A 427 7.70 -20.19 -8.56
CA ASP A 427 8.86 -20.91 -8.03
C ASP A 427 8.57 -22.42 -7.96
N ARG A 428 7.34 -22.82 -7.65
CA ARG A 428 6.89 -24.23 -7.77
C ARG A 428 6.97 -24.74 -9.21
N ILE A 429 6.41 -24.00 -10.17
CA ILE A 429 6.44 -24.41 -11.58
C ILE A 429 7.88 -24.42 -12.12
N THR A 430 8.75 -23.53 -11.62
CA THR A 430 10.20 -23.55 -11.93
C THR A 430 10.86 -24.83 -11.41
N GLY A 431 10.51 -25.29 -10.19
CA GLY A 431 10.96 -26.59 -9.67
C GLY A 431 10.43 -27.77 -10.49
N GLU A 432 9.15 -27.76 -10.89
CA GLU A 432 8.55 -28.79 -11.76
C GLU A 432 9.27 -28.85 -13.14
N ILE A 433 9.66 -27.70 -13.69
CA ILE A 433 10.48 -27.58 -14.91
C ILE A 433 11.89 -28.14 -14.71
N GLU A 434 12.54 -27.88 -13.58
CA GLU A 434 13.87 -28.44 -13.27
C GLU A 434 13.81 -29.95 -13.09
N GLU A 435 12.77 -30.49 -12.44
CA GLU A 435 12.53 -31.94 -12.36
C GLU A 435 12.29 -32.57 -13.74
N LEU A 436 11.53 -31.93 -14.63
CA LEU A 436 11.33 -32.40 -16.01
C LEU A 436 12.65 -32.42 -16.79
N HIS A 437 13.45 -31.36 -16.71
CA HIS A 437 14.77 -31.31 -17.34
C HIS A 437 15.71 -32.39 -16.82
N GLU A 438 15.76 -32.61 -15.51
CA GLU A 438 16.61 -33.64 -14.89
C GLU A 438 16.13 -35.06 -15.21
N ARG A 439 14.82 -35.29 -15.26
CA ARG A 439 14.23 -36.58 -15.67
C ARG A 439 14.60 -36.91 -17.11
N ALA A 440 14.33 -35.99 -18.05
CA ALA A 440 14.67 -36.16 -19.45
C ALA A 440 16.18 -36.36 -19.68
N ARG A 441 17.05 -35.67 -18.90
CA ARG A 441 18.51 -35.89 -18.94
C ARG A 441 18.94 -37.27 -18.46
N ARG A 442 18.32 -37.80 -17.39
CA ARG A 442 18.66 -39.12 -16.84
C ARG A 442 18.22 -40.23 -17.79
N GLU A 443 16.99 -40.15 -18.31
CA GLU A 443 16.45 -41.09 -19.29
C GLU A 443 17.28 -41.06 -20.60
N ALA A 444 17.69 -39.88 -21.07
CA ALA A 444 18.63 -39.72 -22.18
C ALA A 444 20.00 -40.36 -21.90
N ALA A 445 20.60 -40.12 -20.72
CA ALA A 445 21.90 -40.67 -20.36
C ALA A 445 21.86 -42.20 -20.19
N GLU A 446 20.81 -42.75 -19.60
CA GLU A 446 20.63 -44.20 -19.41
C GLU A 446 20.38 -44.92 -20.75
N THR A 447 19.56 -44.35 -21.64
CA THR A 447 19.32 -44.92 -22.98
C THR A 447 20.55 -44.82 -23.87
N MET A 448 21.28 -43.70 -23.87
CA MET A 448 22.57 -43.58 -24.56
C MET A 448 23.60 -44.58 -24.02
N LYS A 449 23.74 -44.71 -22.69
CA LYS A 449 24.70 -45.64 -22.09
C LYS A 449 24.36 -47.10 -22.43
N SER A 450 23.12 -47.52 -22.22
CA SER A 450 22.65 -48.88 -22.51
C SER A 450 22.88 -49.26 -24.00
N THR A 451 22.73 -48.28 -24.89
CA THR A 451 23.01 -48.46 -26.32
C THR A 451 24.50 -48.51 -26.61
N GLY A 452 25.32 -47.68 -25.95
CA GLY A 452 26.80 -47.75 -26.02
C GLY A 452 27.34 -49.10 -25.55
N ASP A 453 26.99 -49.53 -24.34
CA ASP A 453 27.35 -50.83 -23.76
C ASP A 453 26.98 -52.00 -24.72
N ARG A 454 25.85 -51.88 -25.44
CA ARG A 454 25.40 -52.85 -26.45
C ARG A 454 26.17 -52.76 -27.77
N CYS A 455 26.56 -51.57 -28.23
CA CYS A 455 27.35 -51.39 -29.45
C CYS A 455 28.78 -51.90 -29.24
N ASP A 456 29.40 -51.58 -28.11
CA ASP A 456 30.73 -52.09 -27.74
C ASP A 456 30.73 -53.62 -27.65
N ALA A 457 29.66 -54.23 -27.12
CA ALA A 457 29.49 -55.68 -27.11
C ALA A 457 29.33 -56.29 -28.52
N LEU A 458 28.68 -55.60 -29.46
CA LEU A 458 28.55 -56.04 -30.86
C LEU A 458 29.87 -55.89 -31.64
N ILE A 459 30.58 -54.77 -31.46
CA ILE A 459 31.90 -54.53 -32.06
C ILE A 459 32.89 -55.59 -31.57
N LYS A 460 32.98 -55.81 -30.25
CA LYS A 460 33.83 -56.85 -29.68
C LYS A 460 33.45 -58.26 -30.17
N ALA A 461 32.15 -58.54 -30.32
CA ALA A 461 31.71 -59.83 -30.88
C ALA A 461 32.15 -59.99 -32.34
N ALA A 462 32.10 -58.93 -33.15
CA ALA A 462 32.59 -58.91 -34.52
C ALA A 462 34.11 -59.13 -34.60
N GLU A 463 34.90 -58.39 -33.81
CA GLU A 463 36.35 -58.57 -33.67
C GLU A 463 36.71 -60.00 -33.25
N GLU A 464 36.00 -60.56 -32.26
CA GLU A 464 36.21 -61.93 -31.81
C GLU A 464 35.90 -62.98 -32.89
N GLN A 465 34.90 -62.77 -33.75
CA GLN A 465 34.61 -63.67 -34.87
C GLN A 465 35.66 -63.56 -35.97
N LEU A 466 36.11 -62.34 -36.30
CA LEU A 466 37.18 -62.11 -37.26
C LEU A 466 38.49 -62.76 -36.80
N ALA A 467 38.91 -62.54 -35.55
CA ALA A 467 40.12 -63.17 -35.00
C ALA A 467 40.05 -64.70 -34.95
N LYS A 468 38.86 -65.29 -34.69
CA LYS A 468 38.64 -66.75 -34.77
C LYS A 468 38.73 -67.25 -36.21
N ALA A 469 38.26 -66.47 -37.18
CA ALA A 469 38.36 -66.78 -38.60
C ALA A 469 39.82 -66.71 -39.10
N GLU A 470 40.55 -65.64 -38.80
CA GLU A 470 41.98 -65.50 -39.10
C GLU A 470 42.82 -66.63 -38.51
N ALA A 471 42.56 -66.99 -37.25
CA ALA A 471 43.25 -68.10 -36.58
C ALA A 471 43.02 -69.43 -37.31
N LYS A 472 41.77 -69.74 -37.69
CA LYS A 472 41.43 -70.96 -38.43
C LYS A 472 41.97 -70.95 -39.88
N ALA A 473 41.94 -69.80 -40.55
CA ALA A 473 42.53 -69.63 -41.87
C ALA A 473 44.06 -69.89 -41.85
N LYS A 474 44.74 -69.39 -40.82
CA LYS A 474 46.16 -69.63 -40.56
C LYS A 474 46.47 -71.09 -40.21
N GLU A 475 45.58 -71.76 -39.48
CA GLU A 475 45.66 -73.19 -39.18
C GLU A 475 45.57 -74.03 -40.46
N ILE A 476 44.52 -73.84 -41.27
CA ILE A 476 44.32 -74.51 -42.57
C ILE A 476 45.55 -74.36 -43.49
N VAL A 477 46.08 -73.14 -43.64
CA VAL A 477 47.28 -72.89 -44.46
C VAL A 477 48.54 -73.52 -43.86
N SER A 478 48.66 -73.60 -42.53
CA SER A 478 49.77 -74.27 -41.84
C SER A 478 49.73 -75.79 -42.03
N GLU A 479 48.56 -76.40 -41.88
CA GLU A 479 48.36 -77.84 -42.09
C GLU A 479 48.64 -78.23 -43.55
N ALA A 480 48.05 -77.51 -44.51
CA ALA A 480 48.28 -77.76 -45.93
C ALA A 480 49.76 -77.61 -46.33
N ASN A 481 50.48 -76.61 -45.77
CA ASN A 481 51.92 -76.48 -45.98
C ASN A 481 52.73 -77.61 -45.33
N SER A 482 52.33 -78.08 -44.15
CA SER A 482 52.94 -79.23 -43.47
C SER A 482 52.75 -80.53 -44.26
N GLU A 483 51.56 -80.77 -44.79
CA GLU A 483 51.26 -81.89 -45.69
C GLU A 483 52.02 -81.79 -47.01
N ALA A 484 51.99 -80.64 -47.69
CA ALA A 484 52.76 -80.42 -48.90
C ALA A 484 54.28 -80.49 -48.66
N GLY A 485 54.74 -80.23 -47.43
CA GLY A 485 56.12 -80.51 -47.00
C GLY A 485 56.41 -82.01 -46.92
N LYS A 486 55.53 -82.79 -46.28
CA LYS A 486 55.63 -84.26 -46.21
C LYS A 486 55.59 -84.89 -47.61
N VAL A 487 54.70 -84.43 -48.50
CA VAL A 487 54.59 -84.91 -49.89
C VAL A 487 55.82 -84.51 -50.70
N ARG A 488 56.34 -83.28 -50.56
CA ARG A 488 57.65 -82.88 -51.16
C ARG A 488 58.78 -83.82 -50.75
N ILE A 489 58.91 -84.13 -49.46
CA ILE A 489 59.95 -85.04 -48.94
C ILE A 489 59.75 -86.47 -49.46
N ALA A 490 58.50 -86.94 -49.57
CA ALA A 490 58.18 -88.25 -50.12
C ALA A 490 58.48 -88.36 -51.63
N ALA A 491 58.14 -87.34 -52.41
CA ALA A 491 58.42 -87.26 -53.84
C ALA A 491 59.94 -87.26 -54.12
N VAL A 492 60.72 -86.47 -53.36
CA VAL A 492 62.19 -86.47 -53.43
C VAL A 492 62.75 -87.85 -53.10
N LYS A 493 62.36 -88.47 -51.97
CA LYS A 493 62.84 -89.82 -51.60
C LYS A 493 62.47 -90.89 -52.63
N LYS A 494 61.28 -90.81 -53.23
CA LYS A 494 60.85 -91.73 -54.29
C LYS A 494 61.68 -91.54 -55.56
N ALA A 495 61.95 -90.30 -55.96
CA ALA A 495 62.84 -89.99 -57.07
C ALA A 495 64.27 -90.48 -56.81
N GLU A 496 64.85 -90.21 -55.64
CA GLU A 496 66.17 -90.72 -55.22
C GLU A 496 66.26 -92.25 -55.28
N GLY A 497 65.20 -92.95 -54.82
CA GLY A 497 65.11 -94.42 -54.91
C GLY A 497 65.14 -94.92 -56.36
N LEU A 498 64.25 -94.41 -57.21
CA LEU A 498 64.16 -94.80 -58.62
C LEU A 498 65.43 -94.44 -59.41
N LEU A 499 66.06 -93.29 -59.14
CA LEU A 499 67.35 -92.91 -59.72
C LEU A 499 68.46 -93.91 -59.34
N LYS A 500 68.46 -94.39 -58.09
CA LYS A 500 69.45 -95.36 -57.58
C LYS A 500 69.24 -96.76 -58.17
N GLU A 501 68.00 -97.20 -58.35
CA GLU A 501 67.68 -98.45 -59.05
C GLU A 501 68.11 -98.41 -60.52
N ALA A 502 67.83 -97.31 -61.24
CA ALA A 502 68.26 -97.11 -62.62
C ALA A 502 69.80 -97.09 -62.76
N GLU A 503 70.52 -96.51 -61.79
CA GLU A 503 71.99 -96.55 -61.76
C GLU A 503 72.55 -97.95 -61.44
N GLN A 504 71.90 -98.73 -60.56
CA GLN A 504 72.29 -100.11 -60.28
C GLN A 504 72.08 -101.03 -61.49
N LYS A 505 70.95 -100.93 -62.19
CA LYS A 505 70.70 -101.67 -63.46
C LYS A 505 71.75 -101.32 -64.51
N LYS A 506 72.01 -100.02 -64.72
CA LYS A 506 73.05 -99.54 -65.64
C LYS A 506 74.43 -100.09 -65.28
N ALA A 507 74.80 -100.14 -63.99
CA ALA A 507 76.07 -100.68 -63.56
C ALA A 507 76.21 -102.20 -63.83
N ALA A 508 75.13 -102.97 -63.63
CA ALA A 508 75.10 -104.39 -63.95
C ALA A 508 75.28 -104.66 -65.46
N LEU A 509 74.49 -103.98 -66.31
CA LEU A 509 74.55 -104.15 -67.77
C LEU A 509 75.90 -103.68 -68.37
N VAL A 510 76.54 -102.66 -67.79
CA VAL A 510 77.89 -102.25 -68.18
C VAL A 510 78.91 -103.36 -67.87
N LYS A 511 78.84 -103.98 -66.69
CA LYS A 511 79.75 -105.07 -66.29
C LYS A 511 79.61 -106.30 -67.20
N GLU A 512 78.38 -106.68 -67.54
CA GLU A 512 78.08 -107.79 -68.44
C GLU A 512 78.67 -107.58 -69.86
N ALA A 513 78.55 -106.35 -70.39
CA ALA A 513 79.17 -105.97 -71.66
C ALA A 513 80.72 -105.95 -71.61
N GLU A 514 81.33 -105.64 -70.45
CA GLU A 514 82.79 -105.75 -70.28
C GLU A 514 83.28 -107.19 -70.16
N GLU A 515 82.51 -108.08 -69.53
CA GLU A 515 82.84 -109.52 -69.42
C GLU A 515 82.79 -110.22 -70.78
N LEU A 516 81.75 -109.98 -71.59
CA LEU A 516 81.67 -110.45 -72.98
C LEU A 516 82.87 -109.99 -73.83
N LYS A 517 83.29 -108.74 -73.65
CA LYS A 517 84.43 -108.13 -74.35
C LYS A 517 85.77 -108.74 -73.90
N ALA A 518 85.90 -109.09 -72.61
CA ALA A 518 87.08 -109.77 -72.06
C ALA A 518 87.15 -111.26 -72.46
N GLU A 519 86.03 -111.90 -72.77
CA GLU A 519 85.96 -113.26 -73.31
C GLU A 519 86.41 -113.33 -74.77
N ALA A 520 85.84 -112.47 -75.63
CA ALA A 520 86.20 -112.40 -77.05
C ALA A 520 87.71 -112.16 -77.29
N ILE A 521 88.37 -111.40 -76.39
CA ILE A 521 89.82 -111.15 -76.44
C ILE A 521 90.65 -112.40 -76.06
N ARG A 522 90.11 -113.31 -75.22
CA ARG A 522 90.80 -114.55 -74.80
C ARG A 522 90.78 -115.60 -75.90
N GLU A 523 89.63 -115.84 -76.55
CA GLU A 523 89.52 -116.80 -77.65
C GLU A 523 90.40 -116.40 -78.85
N ALA A 524 90.37 -115.12 -79.23
CA ALA A 524 91.17 -114.58 -80.35
C ALA A 524 92.69 -114.71 -80.14
N ARG A 525 93.18 -114.85 -78.90
CA ARG A 525 94.59 -115.15 -78.60
C ARG A 525 94.90 -116.63 -78.74
N ARG A 526 94.00 -117.51 -78.31
CA ARG A 526 94.20 -118.98 -78.33
C ARG A 526 94.37 -119.51 -79.75
N THR A 527 93.48 -119.12 -80.66
CA THR A 527 93.51 -119.51 -82.08
C THR A 527 94.77 -119.05 -82.82
N VAL A 528 95.47 -118.01 -82.33
CA VAL A 528 96.72 -117.51 -82.92
C VAL A 528 97.95 -118.31 -82.46
N GLU A 529 97.93 -118.90 -81.27
CA GLU A 529 99.02 -119.74 -80.76
C GLU A 529 98.98 -121.16 -81.35
N GLU A 530 97.78 -121.73 -81.53
CA GLU A 530 97.62 -123.07 -82.11
C GLU A 530 98.13 -123.12 -83.56
N GLY A 531 97.81 -122.11 -84.38
CA GLY A 531 98.30 -122.00 -85.77
C GLY A 531 99.81 -121.75 -85.93
N LYS A 532 100.56 -121.40 -84.86
CA LYS A 532 102.03 -121.34 -84.90
C LYS A 532 102.66 -122.73 -84.80
N ARG A 533 102.09 -123.62 -84.00
CA ARG A 533 102.67 -124.94 -83.70
C ARG A 533 102.62 -125.88 -84.90
N GLU A 534 101.57 -125.79 -85.72
CA GLU A 534 101.47 -126.58 -86.96
C GLU A 534 102.57 -126.20 -87.97
N LEU A 535 103.00 -124.92 -87.97
CA LEU A 535 104.05 -124.42 -88.85
C LEU A 535 105.44 -125.02 -88.50
N GLU A 536 105.77 -125.15 -87.21
CA GLU A 536 107.05 -125.74 -86.76
C GLU A 536 107.19 -127.22 -87.16
N VAL A 537 106.10 -127.99 -87.13
CA VAL A 537 106.09 -129.42 -87.49
C VAL A 537 106.38 -129.62 -88.98
N LEU A 538 105.90 -128.72 -89.84
CA LEU A 538 106.14 -128.76 -91.29
C LEU A 538 107.58 -128.41 -91.67
N VAL A 539 108.27 -127.58 -90.87
CA VAL A 539 109.68 -127.21 -91.11
C VAL A 539 110.60 -128.41 -90.90
N ARG A 540 110.52 -129.08 -89.74
CA ARG A 540 111.40 -130.24 -89.43
C ARG A 540 111.32 -131.35 -90.47
N ARG A 541 110.11 -131.69 -90.93
CA ARG A 541 109.90 -132.78 -91.91
C ARG A 541 110.54 -132.52 -93.28
N ARG A 542 110.97 -131.28 -93.56
CA ARG A 542 111.72 -130.90 -94.77
C ARG A 542 113.24 -131.09 -94.61
N GLU A 543 113.75 -131.07 -93.38
CA GLU A 543 115.19 -131.20 -93.10
C GLU A 543 115.65 -132.66 -93.27
N ASP A 544 114.88 -133.62 -92.73
CA ASP A 544 115.18 -135.06 -92.80
C ASP A 544 115.33 -135.57 -94.25
N ILE A 545 114.47 -135.10 -95.17
CA ILE A 545 114.44 -135.57 -96.57
C ILE A 545 115.74 -135.24 -97.32
N ASN A 546 116.38 -134.11 -97.00
CA ASN A 546 117.64 -133.72 -97.65
C ASN A 546 118.82 -134.60 -97.22
N ALA A 547 118.74 -135.27 -96.06
CA ALA A 547 119.83 -136.10 -95.52
C ALA A 547 119.88 -137.53 -96.12
N GLU A 548 118.83 -137.95 -96.83
CA GLU A 548 118.77 -139.25 -97.52
C GLU A 548 119.36 -139.19 -98.94
N ILE A 549 119.20 -138.05 -99.63
CA ILE A 549 119.65 -137.84 -101.02
C ILE A 549 121.18 -137.95 -101.14
N SER A 550 121.93 -137.33 -100.22
CA SER A 550 123.40 -137.35 -100.23
C SER A 550 124.00 -138.75 -100.15
N ARG A 551 123.28 -139.73 -99.56
CA ARG A 551 123.76 -141.12 -99.41
C ARG A 551 123.64 -141.98 -100.67
N VAL A 552 123.07 -141.45 -101.76
CA VAL A 552 122.90 -142.18 -103.03
C VAL A 552 123.88 -141.72 -104.12
N GLN A 553 124.37 -140.48 -104.06
CA GLN A 553 125.30 -139.95 -105.06
C GLN A 553 126.73 -140.53 -104.89
N ASP A 554 127.19 -140.70 -103.64
CA ASP A 554 128.52 -141.24 -103.29
C ASP A 554 128.80 -142.68 -103.77
N VAL A 555 127.84 -143.38 -104.37
CA VAL A 555 127.93 -144.81 -104.73
C VAL A 555 128.20 -145.05 -106.23
N LEU A 556 128.05 -144.03 -107.10
CA LEU A 556 128.15 -144.17 -108.56
C LEU A 556 129.31 -143.40 -109.22
N GLU A 557 130.06 -142.59 -108.47
CA GLU A 557 131.07 -141.66 -109.01
C GLU A 557 132.47 -141.90 -108.40
N ALA A 558 133.04 -143.11 -108.60
CA ALA A 558 134.49 -143.41 -108.55
C ALA A 558 134.81 -144.92 -108.71
N LEU A 559 134.56 -145.51 -109.89
CA LEU A 559 135.05 -146.87 -110.23
C LEU A 559 135.67 -146.98 -111.63
N GLU A 560 135.59 -145.91 -112.44
CA GLU A 560 136.47 -145.66 -113.59
C GLU A 560 137.28 -144.40 -113.30
N SER A 561 138.57 -144.39 -113.69
CA SER A 561 139.58 -143.41 -113.25
C SER A 561 139.46 -143.05 -111.76
N PHE A 562 139.89 -143.94 -110.86
CA PHE A 562 139.86 -143.73 -109.40
C PHE A 562 140.62 -142.45 -108.99
N GLU A 563 139.89 -141.35 -108.89
CA GLU A 563 140.46 -140.00 -108.99
C GLU A 563 140.97 -139.41 -107.67
N ALA A 564 141.93 -138.48 -107.79
CA ALA A 564 142.78 -138.07 -106.68
C ALA A 564 142.13 -136.98 -105.79
N PRO A 565 141.93 -137.23 -104.47
CA PRO A 565 141.28 -136.28 -103.56
C PRO A 565 142.27 -135.32 -102.86
N GLY A 566 141.77 -134.20 -102.32
CA GLY A 566 142.61 -133.26 -101.57
C GLY A 566 141.96 -132.03 -100.91
N GLY A 567 140.62 -131.97 -100.78
CA GLY A 567 139.94 -130.90 -100.02
C GLY A 567 140.08 -131.09 -98.50
N GLY A 568 139.74 -130.13 -97.64
CA GLY A 568 139.19 -128.77 -97.84
C GLY A 568 138.60 -128.31 -96.50
N LYS A 569 138.89 -127.09 -96.00
CA LYS A 569 138.80 -126.84 -94.55
C LYS A 569 138.21 -125.50 -94.08
N ASP A 570 137.32 -125.64 -93.08
CA ASP A 570 137.22 -124.88 -91.83
C ASP A 570 136.59 -123.46 -91.73
N ASN A 571 135.70 -123.36 -90.72
CA ASN A 571 135.53 -122.26 -89.74
C ASN A 571 134.74 -120.98 -90.09
N GLY A 572 133.42 -121.01 -89.80
CA GLY A 572 132.69 -119.90 -89.17
C GLY A 572 132.48 -120.20 -87.67
N VAL A 573 132.80 -119.27 -86.76
CA VAL A 573 133.15 -119.62 -85.35
C VAL A 573 132.65 -118.60 -84.30
N LYS A 574 131.85 -119.08 -83.32
CA LYS A 574 131.60 -118.50 -81.96
C LYS A 574 131.03 -117.06 -81.93
N ALA A 575 130.81 -116.39 -80.79
CA ALA A 575 130.07 -116.69 -79.52
C ALA A 575 129.89 -115.29 -78.81
N ALA A 576 129.72 -115.04 -77.50
CA ALA A 576 129.64 -115.81 -76.24
C ALA A 576 129.02 -114.91 -75.12
N ALA A 577 128.76 -115.49 -73.93
CA ALA A 577 128.69 -114.80 -72.61
C ALA A 577 127.51 -113.80 -72.37
N ALA A 578 126.82 -113.74 -71.21
CA ALA A 578 127.19 -113.77 -69.78
C ALA A 578 127.76 -112.42 -69.26
N ALA A 579 127.57 -111.99 -67.99
CA ALA A 579 126.60 -112.35 -66.94
C ALA A 579 126.68 -111.34 -65.76
N GLY A 580 125.65 -111.29 -64.91
CA GLY A 580 125.65 -110.56 -63.62
C GLY A 580 125.13 -109.11 -63.69
N ALA A 581 124.67 -108.49 -62.59
CA ALA A 581 124.48 -109.02 -61.23
C ALA A 581 123.37 -108.29 -60.43
N ARG A 582 122.78 -109.03 -59.47
CA ARG A 582 122.35 -108.69 -58.08
C ARG A 582 122.27 -107.20 -57.67
N SER A 583 121.35 -106.73 -56.81
CA SER A 583 120.30 -107.34 -55.94
C SER A 583 119.49 -106.19 -55.28
N GLY A 584 118.30 -106.35 -54.67
CA GLY A 584 117.42 -107.52 -54.50
C GLY A 584 116.23 -107.21 -53.58
N ALA A 585 115.31 -108.19 -53.45
CA ALA A 585 114.45 -108.62 -52.32
C ALA A 585 114.14 -107.64 -51.15
N LYS A 586 112.93 -107.58 -50.57
CA LYS A 586 112.00 -108.68 -50.16
C LYS A 586 110.51 -108.23 -50.32
N ALA A 587 109.57 -109.09 -50.74
CA ALA A 587 108.72 -110.03 -49.95
C ALA A 587 107.72 -109.33 -48.98
N SER A 588 106.51 -109.84 -48.69
CA SER A 588 105.79 -111.09 -49.10
C SER A 588 104.31 -111.00 -48.69
N ASP A 589 103.45 -111.86 -49.28
CA ASP A 589 102.20 -112.52 -48.80
C ASP A 589 101.25 -111.81 -47.81
N SER A 590 99.92 -111.96 -47.90
CA SER A 590 99.11 -113.03 -48.52
C SER A 590 97.88 -112.50 -49.27
#